data_AF-A0A103ERS0-F1
#
_entry.id   AF-A0A103ERS0-F1
#
_cell.length_a   1.000
_cell.length_b   1.000
_cell.length_c   1.000
_cell.angle_alpha   90.00
_cell.angle_beta   90.00
_cell.angle_gamma   90.00
#
_symmetry.space_group_name_H-M   'P 1'
#
loop_
_entity.id
_entity.type
_entity.pdbx_description
1 polymer ?
#
loop_
_entity_poly.entity_id
_entity_poly.type
_entity_poly.pdbx_seq_one_letter_code
_entity_poly.pdbx_strand_id
1 'polypeptide(L)' 'MVSFIDEQRASHGVESICRVLPIAPSTYFRRADQRTDPSRQSSRARRDGYCQVVPEVGEYNGA' A
#
# COMPACT_ATOMS: atom_id res chain seq x y z
N MET A 1 2.23 6.67 1.85
CA MET A 1 3.62 6.56 1.34
C MET A 1 3.66 6.70 -0.17
N VAL A 2 3.15 5.73 -0.95
CA VAL A 2 3.21 5.77 -2.43
C VAL A 2 2.57 7.04 -3.00
N SER A 3 1.40 7.44 -2.50
CA SER A 3 0.71 8.67 -2.91
C SER A 3 1.58 9.93 -2.79
N PHE A 4 2.25 10.10 -1.64
CA PHE A 4 3.15 11.23 -1.41
C PHE A 4 4.30 11.25 -2.43
N ILE A 5 4.90 10.09 -2.72
CA ILE A 5 5.98 10.01 -3.71
C ILE A 5 5.42 10.29 -5.12
N ASP A 6 4.23 9.80 -5.46
CA ASP A 6 3.57 10.05 -6.75
C ASP A 6 3.27 11.54 -6.97
N GLU A 7 2.86 12.25 -5.93
CA GLU A 7 2.59 13.70 -5.98
C GLU A 7 3.87 14.53 -6.17
N GLN A 8 4.98 14.08 -5.59
CA GLN A 8 6.24 14.83 -5.57
C GLN A 8 7.21 14.44 -6.69
N ARG A 9 7.06 13.25 -7.29
CA ARG A 9 8.02 12.72 -8.27
C ARG A 9 8.18 13.59 -9.52
N ALA A 10 7.15 14.35 -9.90
CA ALA A 10 7.20 15.24 -11.05
C ALA A 10 8.18 16.41 -10.84
N SER A 11 8.30 16.88 -9.60
CA SER A 11 9.15 18.02 -9.24
C SER A 11 10.56 17.61 -8.80
N HIS A 12 10.68 16.48 -8.10
CA HIS A 12 11.92 16.10 -7.41
C HIS A 12 12.55 14.79 -7.90
N GLY A 13 11.82 13.98 -8.67
CA GLY A 13 12.25 12.63 -9.04
C GLY A 13 12.16 11.64 -7.87
N VAL A 14 12.01 10.36 -8.20
CA VAL A 14 11.80 9.30 -7.21
C VAL A 14 13.05 9.06 -6.36
N GLU A 15 14.26 9.05 -6.94
CA GLU A 15 15.49 8.78 -6.18
C GLU A 15 15.76 9.85 -5.11
N SER A 16 15.52 11.13 -5.43
CA SER A 16 15.72 12.24 -4.49
C SER A 16 14.80 12.12 -3.27
N ILE A 17 13.52 11.83 -3.51
CA ILE A 17 12.53 11.66 -2.43
C ILE A 17 12.87 10.42 -1.59
N CYS A 18 13.26 9.31 -2.23
CA CYS A 18 13.62 8.08 -1.54
C CYS A 18 14.84 8.27 -0.61
N ARG A 19 15.78 9.14 -0.98
CA ARG A 19 16.94 9.51 -0.15
C ARG A 19 16.55 10.27 1.12
N VAL A 20 15.54 11.13 1.04
CA VAL A 20 15.05 11.93 2.18
C VAL A 20 14.14 11.12 3.10
N LEU A 21 13.37 10.17 2.56
CA LEU A 21 12.45 9.27 3.30
C LEU A 21 13.12 7.99 3.85
N PRO A 22 14.45 7.97 3.97
CA PRO A 22 15.33 6.78 3.90
C PRO A 22 14.66 5.45 3.49
N ILE A 23 14.21 5.37 2.24
CA ILE A 23 13.67 4.14 1.62
C ILE A 23 14.48 3.77 0.37
N ALA A 24 14.51 2.49 0.03
CA ALA A 24 15.06 2.06 -1.26
C ALA A 24 14.07 2.38 -2.40
N PRO A 25 14.52 2.89 -3.56
CA PRO A 25 13.66 3.11 -4.73
C PRO A 25 12.90 1.86 -5.18
N SER A 26 13.53 0.68 -5.08
CA SER A 26 12.89 -0.61 -5.36
C SER A 26 11.66 -0.88 -4.50
N THR A 27 11.64 -0.35 -3.27
CA THR A 27 10.47 -0.44 -2.38
C THR A 27 9.32 0.43 -2.88
N TYR A 28 9.60 1.63 -3.39
CA TYR A 28 8.57 2.47 -4.01
C TYR A 28 7.94 1.74 -5.21
N PHE A 29 8.76 1.29 -6.17
CA PHE A 29 8.23 0.63 -7.37
C PHE A 29 7.42 -0.61 -7.05
N ARG A 30 7.90 -1.47 -6.14
CA ARG A 30 7.14 -2.64 -5.70
C ARG A 30 5.79 -2.27 -5.09
N ARG A 31 5.72 -1.20 -4.31
CA ARG A 31 4.46 -0.76 -3.67
C ARG A 31 3.54 -0.04 -4.66
N ALA A 32 4.09 0.68 -5.63
CA ALA A 32 3.33 1.28 -6.72
C ALA A 32 2.68 0.19 -7.59
N ASP A 33 3.44 -0.84 -7.97
CA ASP A 33 2.94 -2.01 -8.70
C ASP A 33 1.82 -2.74 -7.94
N GLN A 34 2.01 -2.98 -6.64
CA GLN A 34 1.00 -3.62 -5.78
C GLN A 34 -0.27 -2.80 -5.59
N ARG A 35 -0.21 -1.48 -5.81
CA ARG A 35 -1.36 -0.56 -5.72
C ARG A 35 -2.14 -0.55 -7.04
N THR A 36 -1.43 -0.57 -8.17
CA THR A 36 -2.05 -0.66 -9.50
C THR A 36 -2.63 -2.06 -9.75
N ASP A 37 -1.93 -3.10 -9.31
CA ASP A 37 -2.30 -4.49 -9.47
C ASP A 37 -2.26 -5.23 -8.13
N PRO A 38 -3.42 -5.33 -7.44
CA PRO A 38 -3.54 -6.07 -6.19
C PRO A 38 -3.17 -7.56 -6.31
N SER A 39 -3.12 -8.14 -7.51
CA SER A 39 -2.72 -9.54 -7.70
C SER A 39 -1.21 -9.75 -7.48
N ARG A 40 -0.40 -8.68 -7.61
CA ARG A 40 1.05 -8.68 -7.31
C ARG A 40 1.37 -8.70 -5.83
N GLN A 41 0.36 -8.58 -4.97
CA GLN A 41 0.51 -8.73 -3.53
C GLN A 41 0.60 -10.21 -3.16
N SER A 42 1.39 -10.54 -2.14
CA SER A 42 1.42 -11.90 -1.62
C SER A 42 0.05 -12.31 -1.08
N SER A 43 -0.24 -13.62 -1.07
CA SER A 43 -1.52 -14.15 -0.56
C SER A 43 -1.82 -13.69 0.87
N ARG A 44 -0.78 -13.54 1.70
CA ARG A 44 -0.91 -12.98 3.05
C ARG A 44 -1.30 -11.50 3.03
N ALA A 45 -0.58 -10.67 2.27
CA ALA A 45 -0.86 -9.24 2.20
C ALA A 45 -2.27 -8.94 1.69
N ARG A 46 -2.76 -9.76 0.75
CA ARG A 46 -4.15 -9.68 0.28
C ARG A 46 -5.15 -9.99 1.40
N ARG A 47 -4.95 -11.09 2.14
CA ARG A 47 -5.80 -11.48 3.27
C ARG A 47 -5.80 -10.44 4.39
N ASP A 48 -4.62 -9.93 4.75
CA ASP A 48 -4.49 -8.91 5.79
C ASP A 48 -5.26 -7.63 5.41
N GLY A 49 -5.27 -7.25 4.12
CA GLY A 49 -6.08 -6.15 3.61
C GLY A 49 -7.60 -6.39 3.74
N TYR A 50 -8.07 -7.63 3.54
CA TYR A 50 -9.47 -8.00 3.78
C TYR A 50 -9.83 -8.03 5.27
N CYS A 51 -8.93 -8.45 6.16
CA CYS A 51 -9.18 -8.44 7.61
C CYS A 51 -9.18 -7.05 8.23
N GLN A 52 -8.52 -6.05 7.63
CA GLN A 52 -8.61 -4.66 8.08
C GLN A 52 -9.96 -3.99 7.74
N VAL A 53 -10.70 -4.53 6.77
CA VAL A 53 -12.09 -4.15 6.47
C VAL A 53 -13.04 -5.15 7.12
N VAL A 54 -13.07 -5.20 8.45
CA VAL A 54 -14.22 -5.81 9.13
C VAL A 54 -15.41 -4.85 8.99
N PRO A 55 -16.49 -5.20 8.24
CA PRO A 55 -17.75 -4.51 8.42
C PRO A 55 -18.22 -4.80 9.85
N GLU A 56 -18.81 -3.78 10.46
CA GLU A 56 -19.31 -3.80 11.82
C GLU A 56 -20.07 -5.10 12.10
N VAL A 57 -19.70 -5.76 13.19
CA VAL A 57 -20.24 -7.05 13.64
C VAL A 57 -21.76 -7.01 13.69
N GLY A 58 -22.41 -7.65 12.72
CA GLY A 58 -23.84 -7.92 12.74
C GLY A 58 -24.21 -8.74 13.97
N GLU A 59 -25.26 -8.30 14.65
CA GLU A 59 -25.83 -8.83 15.89
C GLU A 59 -25.91 -10.37 15.90
N TYR A 60 -25.17 -11.01 16.80
CA TYR A 60 -25.39 -12.41 17.15
C TYR A 60 -26.67 -12.50 18.01
N ASN A 61 -27.83 -12.62 17.38
CA ASN A 61 -29.04 -13.09 18.05
C ASN A 61 -28.95 -14.62 18.20
N GLY A 62 -28.38 -15.06 19.33
CA GLY A 62 -28.45 -16.45 19.77
C GLY A 62 -29.85 -16.77 20.26
N ALA A 63 -30.50 -17.71 19.56
CA ALA A 63 -31.74 -18.36 19.99
C ALA A 63 -31.52 -19.26 21.22
#